data_AF-A0A7S0PGA8-F1
#
_entry.id   AF-A0A7S0PGA8-F1
#
_cell.length_a   1.000
_cell.length_b   1.000
_cell.length_c   1.000
_cell.angle_alpha   90.00
_cell.angle_beta   90.00
_cell.angle_gamma   90.00
#
_symmetry.space_group_name_H-M   'P 1'
#
loop_
_entity.id
_entity.type
_entity.pdbx_description
1 polymer ?
#
loop_
_entity_poly.entity_id
_entity_poly.type
_entity_poly.pdbx_seq_one_letter_code
_entity_poly.pdbx_strand_id
1 'polypeptide(L)'
;VLLFLIYPMVTRQALQMFVCTTPVEGRSFLVADFNVLCGSPEHELLVGFAFVVLAVVTLGFPVAAVACLFPYRHRLDGDRAQRRFGFLYKGYSEKRFWYESVILLRKASVAAVTVLLRMSSSTLQLWAGILVQLLFLALHVAIHPFRDKVQSWLEMGCIIAAILVLVLGQGFDIDEFNVAARSVLSIAIVLVVVLAAATCAGVIIYDIYGILKEASIAQRVLSAWQSGQIRTRGDVEPPVGGLPSPTSGKRGRLVAEPVGSARIGRKDLAATGPQASDSAGHGTGEGPGGGE
;
A
#
# COMPACT_ATOMS: atom_id res chain seq x y z
N VAL A 1 5.85 13.55 -3.16
CA VAL A 1 4.64 13.45 -2.31
C VAL A 1 3.55 14.43 -2.75
N LEU A 2 3.75 15.75 -2.73
CA LEU A 2 2.72 16.73 -3.12
C LEU A 2 2.12 16.48 -4.52
N LEU A 3 2.96 16.14 -5.50
CA LEU A 3 2.52 15.81 -6.87
C LEU A 3 1.53 14.64 -6.93
N PHE A 4 1.66 13.64 -6.04
CA PHE A 4 0.72 12.50 -5.97
C PHE A 4 -0.65 12.90 -5.42
N LEU A 5 -0.69 13.89 -4.51
CA LEU A 5 -1.93 14.40 -3.94
C LEU A 5 -2.66 15.32 -4.93
N ILE A 6 -1.89 16.10 -5.69
CA ILE A 6 -2.41 17.06 -6.68
C ILE A 6 -2.82 16.37 -7.99
N TYR A 7 -2.20 15.24 -8.34
CA TYR A 7 -2.46 14.47 -9.56
C TYR A 7 -3.95 14.24 -9.91
N PRO A 8 -4.79 13.68 -9.03
CA PRO A 8 -6.19 13.43 -9.36
C PRO A 8 -7.00 14.71 -9.57
N MET A 9 -6.65 15.78 -8.84
CA MET A 9 -7.30 17.08 -8.96
C MET A 9 -6.96 17.74 -10.31
N VAL A 10 -5.68 17.80 -10.67
CA VAL A 10 -5.22 18.36 -11.95
C VAL A 10 -5.76 17.56 -13.13
N THR A 11 -5.70 16.22 -13.06
CA THR A 11 -6.23 15.35 -14.12
C THR A 11 -7.71 15.62 -14.34
N ARG A 12 -8.51 15.71 -13.27
CA ARG A 12 -9.94 16.00 -13.36
C ARG A 12 -10.23 17.38 -13.95
N GLN A 13 -9.49 18.41 -13.54
CA GLN A 13 -9.67 19.78 -14.05
C GLN A 13 -9.32 19.87 -15.54
N ALA A 14 -8.22 19.25 -15.96
CA ALA A 14 -7.85 19.20 -17.37
C ALA A 14 -8.92 18.47 -18.21
N LEU A 15 -9.47 17.36 -17.72
CA LEU A 15 -10.54 16.63 -18.40
C LEU A 15 -11.83 17.46 -18.56
N GLN A 16 -12.11 18.41 -17.65
CA GLN A 16 -13.33 19.24 -17.73
C GLN A 16 -13.33 20.18 -18.93
N MET A 17 -12.15 20.54 -19.45
CA MET A 17 -12.01 21.38 -20.64
C MET A 17 -12.54 20.72 -21.92
N PHE A 18 -12.78 19.41 -21.89
CA PHE A 18 -13.33 18.65 -23.04
C PHE A 18 -14.85 18.48 -23.00
N VAL A 19 -15.53 18.94 -21.93
CA VAL A 19 -16.95 18.67 -21.72
C VAL A 19 -17.79 19.89 -22.04
N CYS A 20 -18.59 19.79 -23.09
CA CYS A 20 -19.56 20.79 -23.51
C CYS A 20 -20.98 20.40 -23.10
N THR A 21 -21.84 21.40 -22.87
CA THR A 21 -23.28 21.18 -22.64
C THR A 21 -23.96 20.64 -23.88
N THR A 22 -25.16 20.08 -23.67
CA THR A 22 -26.09 19.87 -24.78
C THR A 22 -26.37 21.21 -25.49
N PRO A 23 -26.50 21.20 -26.82
CA PRO A 23 -26.73 22.42 -27.58
C PRO A 23 -28.11 23.01 -27.24
N VAL A 24 -28.14 24.28 -26.85
CA VAL A 24 -29.35 25.08 -26.68
C VAL A 24 -29.34 26.11 -27.79
N GLU A 25 -30.37 26.12 -28.64
CA GLU A 25 -30.44 27.00 -29.82
C GLU A 25 -29.21 26.90 -30.75
N GLY A 26 -28.65 25.70 -30.89
CA GLY A 26 -27.49 25.43 -31.76
C GLY A 26 -26.15 25.87 -31.18
N ARG A 27 -26.11 26.32 -29.92
CA ARG A 27 -24.89 26.72 -29.20
C ARG A 27 -24.65 25.81 -28.00
N SER A 28 -23.41 25.39 -27.80
CA SER A 28 -22.99 24.65 -26.61
C SER A 28 -21.93 25.45 -25.85
N PHE A 29 -21.95 25.33 -24.53
CA PHE A 29 -21.06 26.05 -23.63
C PHE A 29 -20.18 25.08 -22.86
N LEU A 30 -19.01 25.54 -22.44
CA LEU A 30 -18.11 24.73 -21.64
C LEU A 30 -18.69 24.53 -20.23
N VAL A 31 -18.67 23.30 -19.73
CA VAL A 31 -19.27 22.98 -18.41
C VAL A 31 -18.46 23.55 -17.25
N ALA A 32 -17.16 23.74 -17.45
CA ALA A 32 -16.30 24.39 -16.47
C ALA A 32 -16.56 25.90 -16.38
N ASP A 33 -16.97 26.53 -17.48
CA ASP A 33 -17.27 27.96 -17.56
C ASP A 33 -18.31 28.24 -18.67
N PHE A 34 -19.53 28.58 -18.25
CA PHE A 34 -20.64 28.85 -19.17
C PHE A 34 -20.48 30.14 -19.98
N ASN A 35 -19.43 30.94 -19.75
CA ASN A 35 -19.13 32.10 -20.60
C ASN A 35 -18.39 31.71 -21.89
N VAL A 36 -17.77 30.53 -21.94
CA VAL A 36 -16.98 30.09 -23.07
C VAL A 36 -17.83 29.23 -24.01
N LEU A 37 -17.95 29.66 -25.27
CA LEU A 37 -18.65 28.92 -26.32
C LEU A 37 -17.77 27.75 -26.80
N CYS A 38 -18.33 26.55 -26.85
CA CYS A 38 -17.62 25.39 -27.40
C CYS A 38 -17.39 25.56 -28.91
N GLY A 39 -16.16 25.26 -29.34
CA GLY A 39 -15.71 25.47 -30.72
C GLY A 39 -15.28 26.92 -31.03
N SER A 40 -15.27 27.81 -30.05
CA SER A 40 -14.61 29.12 -30.17
C SER A 40 -13.08 28.97 -30.16
N PRO A 41 -12.32 29.95 -30.71
CA PRO A 41 -10.86 29.95 -30.62
C PRO A 41 -10.33 29.92 -29.18
N GLU A 42 -11.07 30.53 -28.24
CA GLU A 42 -10.76 30.48 -26.81
C GLU A 42 -10.87 29.05 -26.26
N HIS A 43 -11.97 28.35 -26.61
CA HIS A 43 -12.16 26.95 -26.23
C HIS A 43 -11.08 26.04 -26.83
N GLU A 44 -10.70 26.23 -28.09
CA GLU A 44 -9.64 25.44 -28.73
C GLU A 44 -8.28 25.62 -28.03
N LEU A 45 -7.95 26.83 -27.58
CA LEU A 45 -6.74 27.10 -26.81
C LEU A 45 -6.76 26.41 -25.44
N LEU A 46 -7.90 26.46 -24.74
CA LEU A 46 -8.09 25.77 -23.46
C LEU A 46 -7.97 24.23 -23.62
N VAL A 47 -8.58 23.67 -24.66
CA VAL A 47 -8.47 22.24 -25.00
C VAL A 47 -7.03 21.85 -25.32
N GLY A 48 -6.32 22.68 -26.09
CA GLY A 48 -4.90 22.48 -26.40
C GLY A 48 -4.03 22.47 -25.14
N PHE A 49 -4.23 23.44 -24.23
CA PHE A 49 -3.54 23.46 -22.94
C PHE A 49 -3.88 22.24 -22.08
N ALA A 50 -5.16 21.88 -22.00
CA ALA A 50 -5.61 20.70 -21.25
C ALA A 50 -4.99 19.41 -21.78
N PHE A 51 -4.87 19.26 -23.10
CA PHE A 51 -4.21 18.12 -23.73
C PHE A 51 -2.74 18.02 -23.30
N VAL A 52 -2.00 19.13 -23.30
CA VAL A 52 -0.61 19.17 -22.82
C VAL A 52 -0.53 18.77 -21.34
N VAL A 53 -1.43 19.30 -20.50
CA VAL A 53 -1.48 18.94 -19.07
C VAL A 53 -1.76 17.45 -18.88
N LEU A 54 -2.69 16.85 -19.62
CA LEU A 54 -2.95 15.41 -19.56
C LEU A 54 -1.74 14.59 -20.03
N ALA A 55 -1.09 15.01 -21.13
CA ALA A 55 0.09 14.32 -21.63
C ALA A 55 1.25 14.35 -20.62
N VAL A 56 1.53 15.51 -20.02
CA VAL A 56 2.66 15.68 -19.08
C VAL A 56 2.35 15.14 -17.68
N VAL A 57 1.19 15.48 -17.13
CA VAL A 57 0.84 15.15 -15.75
C VAL A 57 0.18 13.78 -15.67
N THR A 58 -0.83 13.49 -16.48
CA THR A 58 -1.61 12.25 -16.37
C THR A 58 -0.85 11.04 -16.91
N LEU A 59 -0.17 11.18 -18.06
CA LEU A 59 0.61 10.07 -18.65
C LEU A 59 2.10 10.18 -18.35
N GLY A 60 2.68 11.37 -18.46
CA GLY A 60 4.10 11.60 -18.25
C GLY A 60 4.55 11.25 -16.84
N PHE A 61 3.74 11.49 -15.82
CA PHE A 61 4.11 11.17 -14.44
C PHE A 61 4.21 9.66 -14.15
N PRO A 62 3.20 8.82 -14.46
CA PRO A 62 3.35 7.37 -14.38
C PRO A 62 4.53 6.83 -15.19
N VAL A 63 4.72 7.31 -16.43
CA VAL A 63 5.83 6.87 -17.28
C VAL A 63 7.18 7.27 -16.68
N ALA A 64 7.32 8.51 -16.20
CA ALA A 64 8.52 8.98 -15.54
C ALA A 64 8.82 8.21 -14.25
N ALA A 65 7.79 7.83 -13.49
CA ALA A 65 7.95 7.01 -12.29
C ALA A 65 8.59 5.66 -12.63
N VAL A 66 8.06 4.95 -13.64
CA VAL A 66 8.66 3.69 -14.11
C VAL A 66 10.05 3.90 -14.68
N ALA A 67 10.23 4.91 -15.56
CA ALA A 67 11.49 5.18 -16.23
C ALA A 67 12.61 5.55 -15.25
N CYS A 68 12.32 6.32 -14.19
CA CYS A 68 13.29 6.64 -13.15
C CYS A 68 13.69 5.42 -12.31
N LEU A 69 12.76 4.48 -12.09
CA LEU A 69 12.99 3.28 -11.29
C LEU A 69 13.65 2.15 -12.08
N PHE A 70 13.48 2.13 -13.40
CA PHE A 70 13.96 1.05 -14.27
C PHE A 70 15.48 0.80 -14.20
N PRO A 71 16.36 1.82 -14.16
CA PRO A 71 17.81 1.62 -14.01
C PRO A 71 18.21 0.99 -12.67
N TYR A 72 17.41 1.23 -11.63
CA TYR A 72 17.67 0.73 -10.27
C TYR A 72 16.99 -0.61 -10.00
N ARG A 73 16.33 -1.23 -11.00
CA ARG A 73 15.51 -2.45 -10.84
C ARG A 73 16.24 -3.65 -10.22
N HIS A 74 17.57 -3.68 -10.30
CA HIS A 74 18.42 -4.75 -9.76
C HIS A 74 19.16 -4.36 -8.46
N ARG A 75 19.02 -3.10 -8.01
CA ARG A 75 19.67 -2.54 -6.81
C ARG A 75 18.75 -1.53 -6.08
N LEU A 76 17.47 -1.87 -5.88
CA LEU A 76 16.52 -0.99 -5.18
C LEU A 76 16.85 -0.83 -3.68
N ASP A 77 17.70 -1.68 -3.11
CA ASP A 77 18.09 -1.65 -1.70
C ASP A 77 19.21 -0.66 -1.36
N GLY A 78 19.73 0.09 -2.35
CA GLY A 78 20.75 1.11 -2.08
C GLY A 78 20.18 2.33 -1.35
N ASP A 79 20.88 2.80 -0.31
CA ASP A 79 20.49 3.96 0.53
C ASP A 79 20.10 5.21 -0.28
N ARG A 80 20.76 5.44 -1.42
CA ARG A 80 20.51 6.62 -2.28
C ARG A 80 19.17 6.52 -3.02
N ALA A 81 18.82 5.33 -3.52
CA ALA A 81 17.54 5.10 -4.19
C ALA A 81 16.38 5.09 -3.18
N GLN A 82 16.59 4.49 -2.00
CA GLN A 82 15.59 4.47 -0.92
C GLN A 82 15.26 5.87 -0.39
N ARG A 83 16.27 6.73 -0.17
CA ARG A 83 16.05 8.10 0.32
C ARG A 83 15.31 8.98 -0.70
N ARG A 84 15.52 8.76 -1.99
CA ARG A 84 14.96 9.63 -3.05
C ARG A 84 13.61 9.12 -3.58
N PHE A 85 13.48 7.81 -3.77
CA PHE A 85 12.33 7.18 -4.43
C PHE A 85 11.59 6.19 -3.55
N GLY A 86 12.02 5.98 -2.30
CA GLY A 86 11.42 4.98 -1.41
C GLY A 86 9.91 5.11 -1.25
N PHE A 87 9.36 6.32 -1.33
CA PHE A 87 7.90 6.50 -1.26
C PHE A 87 7.15 5.85 -2.46
N LEU A 88 7.78 5.70 -3.62
CA LEU A 88 7.15 5.11 -4.81
C LEU A 88 7.14 3.57 -4.79
N TYR A 89 8.12 2.93 -4.14
CA TYR A 89 8.30 1.48 -4.28
C TYR A 89 8.37 0.69 -2.96
N LYS A 90 8.59 1.33 -1.80
CA LYS A 90 8.87 0.64 -0.53
C LYS A 90 7.73 -0.26 -0.04
N GLY A 91 6.48 0.02 -0.43
CA GLY A 91 5.32 -0.84 -0.11
C GLY A 91 5.13 -2.04 -1.05
N TYR A 92 5.83 -2.06 -2.20
CA TYR A 92 5.66 -3.07 -3.24
C TYR A 92 6.77 -4.12 -3.21
N SER A 93 6.49 -5.28 -3.78
CA SER A 93 7.53 -6.28 -4.07
C SER A 93 8.55 -5.72 -5.08
N GLU A 94 9.83 -6.06 -4.94
CA GLU A 94 10.91 -5.61 -5.82
C GLU A 94 10.61 -5.87 -7.31
N LYS A 95 9.94 -6.98 -7.63
CA LYS A 95 9.56 -7.34 -9.01
C LYS A 95 8.39 -6.51 -9.55
N ARG A 96 7.71 -5.73 -8.70
CA ARG A 96 6.44 -5.06 -8.99
C ARG A 96 6.49 -3.56 -8.65
N PHE A 97 7.67 -2.95 -8.72
CA PHE A 97 7.89 -1.52 -8.44
C PHE A 97 7.07 -0.57 -9.33
N TRP A 98 6.66 -1.02 -10.52
CA TRP A 98 5.86 -0.24 -11.47
C TRP A 98 4.37 -0.14 -11.10
N TYR A 99 3.91 -0.88 -10.09
CA TYR A 99 2.49 -0.95 -9.75
C TYR A 99 1.92 0.40 -9.27
N GLU A 100 2.73 1.28 -8.70
CA GLU A 100 2.30 2.65 -8.36
C GLU A 100 1.76 3.40 -9.59
N SER A 101 2.34 3.13 -10.78
CA SER A 101 1.87 3.74 -12.04
C SER A 101 0.50 3.21 -12.46
N VAL A 102 0.19 1.94 -12.14
CA VAL A 102 -1.13 1.35 -12.35
C VAL A 102 -2.18 2.03 -11.47
N ILE A 103 -1.83 2.33 -10.21
CA ILE A 103 -2.73 3.05 -9.29
C ILE A 103 -3.03 4.46 -9.79
N LEU A 104 -2.01 5.17 -10.29
CA LEU A 104 -2.18 6.49 -10.89
C LEU A 104 -3.04 6.44 -12.16
N LEU A 105 -2.83 5.43 -13.00
CA LEU A 105 -3.66 5.22 -14.19
C LEU A 105 -5.10 4.92 -13.81
N ARG A 106 -5.36 4.08 -12.78
CA ARG A 106 -6.71 3.84 -12.25
C ARG A 106 -7.40 5.14 -11.84
N LYS A 107 -6.71 5.98 -11.05
CA LYS A 107 -7.23 7.27 -10.60
C LYS A 107 -7.60 8.16 -11.79
N ALA A 108 -6.77 8.17 -12.84
CA ALA A 108 -7.05 8.90 -14.07
C ALA A 108 -8.23 8.31 -14.86
N SER A 109 -8.33 6.98 -15.00
CA SER A 109 -9.45 6.31 -15.67
C SER A 109 -10.78 6.61 -14.99
N VAL A 110 -10.83 6.57 -13.65
CA VAL A 110 -12.03 6.94 -12.89
C VAL A 110 -12.37 8.42 -13.11
N ALA A 111 -11.39 9.32 -13.07
CA ALA A 111 -11.61 10.74 -13.37
C ALA A 111 -12.17 10.94 -14.79
N ALA A 112 -11.58 10.28 -15.79
CA ALA A 112 -12.01 10.32 -17.19
C ALA A 112 -13.46 9.88 -17.34
N VAL A 113 -13.83 8.71 -16.81
CA VAL A 113 -15.22 8.23 -16.83
C VAL A 113 -16.17 9.23 -16.19
N THR A 114 -15.85 9.76 -15.00
CA THR A 114 -16.75 10.69 -14.29
C THR A 114 -16.91 12.06 -14.94
N VAL A 115 -15.97 12.47 -15.77
CA VAL A 115 -15.98 13.79 -16.41
C VAL A 115 -16.51 13.67 -17.83
N LEU A 116 -15.95 12.79 -18.65
CA LEU A 116 -16.29 12.66 -20.06
C LEU A 116 -17.71 12.12 -20.28
N LEU A 117 -18.19 11.22 -19.42
CA LEU A 117 -19.55 10.67 -19.52
C LEU A 117 -20.60 11.48 -18.77
N ARG A 118 -20.23 12.62 -18.17
CA ARG A 118 -21.16 13.46 -17.39
C ARG A 118 -22.37 13.91 -18.21
N MET A 119 -22.17 14.21 -19.50
CA MET A 119 -23.21 14.70 -20.41
C MET A 119 -23.88 13.60 -21.23
N SER A 120 -23.50 12.35 -21.01
CA SER A 120 -24.19 11.18 -21.56
C SER A 120 -25.37 10.81 -20.64
N SER A 121 -25.50 9.54 -20.24
CA SER A 121 -26.45 9.11 -19.22
C SER A 121 -25.75 8.79 -17.90
N SER A 122 -26.42 9.10 -16.79
CA SER A 122 -26.06 8.69 -15.43
C SER A 122 -25.82 7.19 -15.34
N THR A 123 -26.72 6.40 -15.94
CA THR A 123 -26.62 4.93 -16.00
C THR A 123 -25.31 4.48 -16.67
N LEU A 124 -25.00 5.01 -17.87
CA LEU A 124 -23.77 4.63 -18.59
C LEU A 124 -22.51 5.03 -17.82
N GLN A 125 -22.50 6.23 -17.26
CA GLN A 125 -21.37 6.73 -16.47
C GLN A 125 -21.06 5.79 -15.30
N LEU A 126 -22.09 5.33 -14.59
CA LEU A 126 -21.89 4.46 -13.44
C LEU A 126 -21.48 3.03 -13.84
N TRP A 127 -22.09 2.44 -14.87
CA TRP A 127 -21.68 1.13 -15.40
C TRP A 127 -20.24 1.14 -15.90
N ALA A 128 -19.83 2.19 -16.62
CA ALA A 128 -18.45 2.38 -17.04
C ALA A 128 -17.50 2.48 -15.84
N GLY A 129 -17.92 3.19 -14.78
CA GLY A 129 -17.17 3.29 -13.53
C GLY A 129 -16.98 1.94 -12.84
N ILE A 130 -18.05 1.14 -12.76
CA ILE A 130 -18.02 -0.22 -12.20
C ILE A 130 -17.07 -1.11 -13.01
N LEU A 131 -17.18 -1.08 -14.35
CA LEU A 131 -16.32 -1.87 -15.24
C LEU A 131 -14.84 -1.54 -15.06
N VAL A 132 -14.49 -0.24 -15.01
CA VAL A 132 -13.12 0.20 -14.75
C VAL A 132 -12.63 -0.33 -13.41
N GLN A 133 -13.42 -0.19 -12.35
CA GLN A 133 -12.99 -0.65 -11.03
C GLN A 133 -12.87 -2.18 -10.93
N LEU A 134 -13.75 -2.93 -11.59
CA LEU A 134 -13.64 -4.39 -11.68
C LEU A 134 -12.37 -4.82 -12.43
N LEU A 135 -12.03 -4.14 -13.53
CA LEU A 135 -10.79 -4.42 -14.26
C LEU A 135 -9.56 -4.21 -13.38
N PHE A 136 -9.51 -3.09 -12.64
CA PHE A 136 -8.39 -2.82 -11.72
C PHE A 136 -8.38 -3.72 -10.48
N LEU A 137 -9.55 -4.18 -10.01
CA LEU A 137 -9.66 -5.20 -8.96
C LEU A 137 -9.08 -6.53 -9.44
N ALA A 138 -9.49 -7.00 -10.63
CA ALA A 138 -8.97 -8.22 -11.22
C ALA A 138 -7.45 -8.14 -11.43
N LEU A 139 -6.95 -6.99 -11.92
CA LEU A 139 -5.52 -6.75 -12.06
C LEU A 139 -4.79 -6.76 -10.71
N HIS A 140 -5.38 -6.18 -9.66
CA HIS A 140 -4.82 -6.21 -8.31
C HIS A 140 -4.71 -7.63 -7.76
N VAL A 141 -5.77 -8.43 -7.89
CA VAL A 141 -5.81 -9.82 -7.45
C VAL A 141 -4.84 -10.69 -8.25
N ALA A 142 -4.75 -10.52 -9.57
CA ALA A 142 -3.83 -11.29 -10.40
C ALA A 142 -2.35 -10.97 -10.09
N ILE A 143 -2.04 -9.71 -9.77
CA ILE A 143 -0.66 -9.25 -9.56
C ILE A 143 -0.22 -9.48 -8.11
N HIS A 144 -1.05 -9.28 -7.10
CA HIS A 144 -0.61 -9.23 -5.68
C HIS A 144 0.67 -8.38 -5.49
N PRO A 145 0.57 -7.06 -5.66
CA PRO A 145 1.73 -6.17 -5.80
C PRO A 145 2.41 -5.81 -4.48
N PHE A 146 1.64 -5.78 -3.39
CA PHE A 146 2.11 -5.34 -2.08
C PHE A 146 2.94 -6.40 -1.38
N ARG A 147 3.97 -5.96 -0.65
CA ARG A 147 4.79 -6.84 0.18
C ARG A 147 4.08 -7.20 1.48
N ASP A 148 3.36 -6.24 2.07
CA ASP A 148 2.56 -6.46 3.26
C ASP A 148 1.14 -6.93 2.87
N LYS A 149 0.70 -8.00 3.52
CA LYS A 149 -0.67 -8.51 3.36
C LYS A 149 -1.69 -7.48 3.82
N VAL A 150 -1.44 -6.77 4.92
CA VAL A 150 -2.37 -5.77 5.47
C VAL A 150 -2.63 -4.68 4.42
N GLN A 151 -1.58 -4.17 3.79
CA GLN A 151 -1.70 -3.16 2.74
C GLN A 151 -2.44 -3.70 1.49
N SER A 152 -2.21 -4.97 1.12
CA SER A 152 -2.96 -5.61 0.04
C SER A 152 -4.46 -5.74 0.36
N TRP A 153 -4.81 -6.18 1.57
CA TRP A 153 -6.21 -6.29 2.00
C TRP A 153 -6.89 -4.92 2.06
N LEU A 154 -6.16 -3.89 2.52
CA LEU A 154 -6.68 -2.53 2.58
C LEU A 154 -6.99 -1.98 1.18
N GLU A 155 -6.06 -2.13 0.23
CA GLU A 155 -6.27 -1.68 -1.14
C GLU A 155 -7.44 -2.42 -1.79
N MET A 156 -7.50 -3.75 -1.66
CA MET A 156 -8.60 -4.54 -2.17
C MET A 156 -9.95 -4.12 -1.54
N GLY A 157 -9.98 -3.92 -0.23
CA GLY A 157 -11.16 -3.46 0.50
C GLY A 157 -11.65 -2.09 0.03
N CYS A 158 -10.73 -1.15 -0.22
CA CYS A 158 -11.07 0.17 -0.76
C CYS A 158 -11.67 0.10 -2.17
N ILE A 159 -11.12 -0.76 -3.04
CA ILE A 159 -11.66 -0.94 -4.40
C ILE A 159 -13.05 -1.57 -4.34
N ILE A 160 -13.25 -2.59 -3.49
CA ILE A 160 -14.56 -3.24 -3.29
C ILE A 160 -15.58 -2.25 -2.75
N ALA A 161 -15.21 -1.44 -1.74
CA ALA A 161 -16.07 -0.40 -1.20
C ALA A 161 -16.46 0.63 -2.27
N ALA A 162 -15.52 1.04 -3.12
CA ALA A 162 -15.80 1.95 -4.24
C ALA A 162 -16.78 1.33 -5.26
N ILE A 163 -16.62 0.04 -5.59
CA ILE A 163 -17.58 -0.69 -6.45
C ILE A 163 -18.96 -0.72 -5.81
N LEU A 164 -19.05 -1.05 -4.51
CA LEU A 164 -20.31 -1.10 -3.78
C LEU A 164 -21.03 0.26 -3.79
N VAL A 165 -20.30 1.36 -3.59
CA VAL A 165 -20.85 2.71 -3.69
C VAL A 165 -21.43 2.98 -5.08
N LEU A 166 -20.74 2.59 -6.16
CA LEU A 166 -21.23 2.77 -7.53
C LEU A 166 -22.47 1.90 -7.84
N VAL A 167 -22.52 0.68 -7.31
CA VAL A 167 -23.68 -0.22 -7.44
C VAL A 167 -24.89 0.33 -6.70
N LEU A 168 -24.73 0.74 -5.43
CA LEU A 168 -25.80 1.38 -4.66
C LEU A 168 -26.26 2.69 -5.31
N GLY A 169 -25.33 3.42 -5.94
CA GLY A 169 -25.60 4.62 -6.71
C GLY A 169 -26.60 4.42 -7.86
N GLN A 170 -26.72 3.21 -8.43
CA GLN A 170 -27.73 2.92 -9.46
C GLN A 170 -29.15 3.17 -8.97
N GLY A 171 -29.41 2.91 -7.69
CA GLY A 171 -30.75 3.03 -7.13
C GLY A 171 -31.30 4.46 -7.13
N PHE A 172 -30.47 5.48 -7.32
CA PHE A 172 -30.92 6.87 -7.46
C PHE A 172 -31.53 7.17 -8.83
N ASP A 173 -31.20 6.37 -9.85
CA ASP A 173 -31.69 6.52 -11.23
C ASP A 173 -33.03 5.80 -11.45
N ILE A 174 -33.51 5.04 -10.45
CA ILE A 174 -34.77 4.29 -10.52
C ILE A 174 -35.92 5.19 -10.06
N ASP A 175 -36.83 5.52 -10.98
CA ASP A 175 -37.98 6.41 -10.73
C ASP A 175 -39.01 5.82 -9.76
N GLU A 176 -39.11 4.48 -9.67
CA GLU A 176 -40.05 3.79 -8.79
C GLU A 176 -39.70 3.92 -7.29
N PHE A 177 -38.48 4.31 -6.96
CA PHE A 177 -38.03 4.41 -5.57
C PHE A 177 -38.58 5.66 -4.90
N ASN A 178 -39.40 5.44 -3.87
CA ASN A 178 -39.91 6.50 -3.01
C ASN A 178 -38.78 7.19 -2.21
N VAL A 179 -39.11 8.31 -1.57
CA VAL A 179 -38.17 9.12 -0.77
C VAL A 179 -37.52 8.29 0.34
N ALA A 180 -38.26 7.37 0.95
CA ALA A 180 -37.75 6.50 2.01
C ALA A 180 -36.66 5.55 1.48
N ALA A 181 -36.88 4.90 0.33
CA ALA A 181 -35.91 4.02 -0.30
C ALA A 181 -34.63 4.78 -0.69
N ARG A 182 -34.75 5.97 -1.29
CA ARG A 182 -33.59 6.82 -1.63
C ARG A 182 -32.80 7.26 -0.39
N SER A 183 -33.50 7.53 0.71
CA SER A 183 -32.86 7.87 2.00
C SER A 183 -32.09 6.69 2.58
N VAL A 184 -32.65 5.48 2.52
CA VAL A 184 -31.97 4.25 2.95
C VAL A 184 -30.71 3.99 2.12
N LEU A 185 -30.78 4.16 0.79
CA LEU A 185 -29.60 4.03 -0.08
C LEU A 185 -28.52 5.06 0.26
N SER A 186 -28.90 6.31 0.51
CA SER A 186 -27.95 7.35 0.92
C SER A 186 -27.26 7.01 2.23
N ILE A 187 -28.01 6.53 3.24
CA ILE A 187 -27.45 6.11 4.52
C ILE A 187 -26.49 4.93 4.34
N ALA A 188 -26.86 3.94 3.51
CA ALA A 188 -26.02 2.80 3.20
C ALA A 188 -24.69 3.21 2.54
N ILE A 189 -24.73 4.12 1.56
CA ILE A 189 -23.52 4.66 0.92
C ILE A 189 -22.62 5.36 1.94
N VAL A 190 -23.19 6.25 2.77
CA VAL A 190 -22.43 6.97 3.81
C VAL A 190 -21.80 5.98 4.78
N LEU A 191 -22.53 4.96 5.23
CA LEU A 191 -22.03 3.93 6.12
C LEU A 191 -20.84 3.17 5.50
N VAL A 192 -20.94 2.75 4.24
CA VAL A 192 -19.85 2.07 3.52
C VAL A 192 -18.60 2.94 3.47
N VAL A 193 -18.74 4.22 3.13
CA VAL A 193 -17.61 5.16 3.05
C VAL A 193 -16.99 5.40 4.42
N VAL A 194 -17.80 5.60 5.46
CA VAL A 194 -17.33 5.83 6.84
C VAL A 194 -16.61 4.61 7.39
N LEU A 195 -17.13 3.40 7.18
CA LEU A 195 -16.47 2.16 7.61
C LEU A 195 -15.15 1.93 6.87
N ALA A 196 -15.09 2.18 5.56
CA ALA A 196 -13.85 2.11 4.79
C ALA A 196 -12.82 3.14 5.28
N ALA A 197 -13.24 4.37 5.56
CA ALA A 197 -12.37 5.41 6.11
C ALA A 197 -11.87 5.07 7.52
N ALA A 198 -12.76 4.57 8.39
CA ALA A 198 -12.43 4.18 9.76
C ALA A 198 -11.43 3.01 9.81
N THR A 199 -11.60 2.01 8.95
CA THR A 199 -10.64 0.90 8.83
C THR A 199 -9.28 1.37 8.34
N CYS A 200 -9.23 2.25 7.33
CA CYS A 200 -7.98 2.89 6.89
C CYS A 200 -7.30 3.66 8.02
N ALA A 201 -8.06 4.51 8.72
CA ALA A 201 -7.55 5.31 9.84
C ALA A 201 -7.03 4.40 10.97
N GLY A 202 -7.76 3.35 11.33
CA GLY A 202 -7.37 2.40 12.36
C GLY A 202 -6.05 1.69 12.05
N VAL A 203 -5.86 1.24 10.80
CA VAL A 203 -4.60 0.61 10.36
C VAL A 203 -3.44 1.61 10.40
N ILE A 204 -3.65 2.84 9.88
CA ILE A 204 -2.62 3.89 9.90
C ILE A 204 -2.23 4.23 11.34
N ILE A 205 -3.20 4.36 12.24
CA ILE A 205 -2.99 4.64 13.66
C ILE A 205 -2.21 3.49 14.30
N TYR A 206 -2.56 2.23 14.03
CA TYR A 206 -1.85 1.06 14.52
C TYR A 206 -0.38 1.05 14.08
N ASP A 207 -0.11 1.33 12.80
CA ASP A 207 1.25 1.38 12.26
C ASP A 207 2.08 2.52 12.91
N ILE A 208 1.48 3.70 13.08
CA ILE A 208 2.12 4.84 13.76
C ILE A 208 2.44 4.49 15.22
N TYR A 209 1.50 3.88 15.95
CA TYR A 209 1.74 3.44 17.33
C TYR A 209 2.87 2.42 17.41
N GLY A 210 2.94 1.49 16.45
CA GLY A 210 4.05 0.54 16.34
C GLY A 210 5.40 1.24 16.22
N ILE A 211 5.51 2.20 15.30
CA ILE A 211 6.74 2.97 15.06
C ILE A 211 7.14 3.78 16.30
N LEU A 212 6.18 4.46 16.94
CA LEU A 212 6.43 5.25 18.14
C LEU A 212 6.89 4.38 19.32
N LYS A 213 6.28 3.20 19.48
CA LYS A 213 6.67 2.23 20.51
C LYS A 213 8.10 1.75 20.31
N GLU A 214 8.47 1.38 19.09
CA GLU A 214 9.84 0.96 18.76
C GLU A 214 10.86 2.07 19.02
N ALA A 215 10.56 3.31 18.62
CA ALA A 215 11.41 4.48 18.88
C ALA A 215 11.61 4.72 20.39
N SER A 216 10.55 4.59 21.20
CA SER A 216 10.62 4.76 22.65
C SER A 216 11.49 3.68 23.33
N ILE A 217 11.42 2.43 22.85
CA ILE A 217 12.26 1.33 23.36
C ILE A 217 13.72 1.57 22.97
N ALA A 218 13.98 1.96 21.73
CA ALA A 218 15.33 2.26 21.25
C ALA A 218 15.99 3.37 22.08
N GLN A 219 15.26 4.46 22.38
CA GLN A 219 15.75 5.52 23.25
C GLN A 219 16.06 5.01 24.67
N ARG A 220 15.18 4.20 25.27
CA ARG A 220 15.41 3.64 26.61
C ARG A 220 16.66 2.75 26.66
N VAL A 221 16.86 1.92 25.64
CA VAL A 221 18.05 1.06 25.52
C VAL A 221 19.32 1.91 25.37
N LEU A 222 19.29 2.95 24.54
CA LEU A 222 20.43 3.87 24.38
C LEU A 222 20.76 4.60 25.69
N SER A 223 19.75 5.08 26.43
CA SER A 223 19.98 5.73 27.72
C SER A 223 20.55 4.77 28.78
N ALA A 224 20.11 3.51 28.78
CA ALA A 224 20.61 2.49 29.71
C ALA A 224 22.02 2.00 29.37
N TRP A 225 22.40 2.06 28.09
CA TRP A 225 23.77 1.79 27.65
C TRP A 225 24.71 2.93 28.02
N GLN A 226 24.29 4.19 27.79
CA GLN A 226 25.06 5.38 28.17
C GLN A 226 25.24 5.52 29.69
N SER A 227 24.26 5.09 30.49
CA SER A 227 24.36 5.08 31.95
C SER A 227 25.21 3.93 32.52
N GLY A 228 25.79 3.08 31.65
CA GLY A 228 26.65 1.97 32.06
C GLY A 228 25.91 0.80 32.72
N GLN A 229 24.58 0.79 32.71
CA GLN A 229 23.76 -0.29 33.29
C GLN A 229 23.73 -1.56 32.42
N ILE A 230 24.09 -1.46 31.13
CA ILE A 230 24.13 -2.57 30.19
C ILE A 230 25.54 -2.72 29.63
N ARG A 231 26.29 -3.75 30.07
CA ARG A 231 27.58 -4.15 29.49
C ARG A 231 27.37 -5.23 28.43
N THR A 232 27.73 -4.95 27.17
CA THR A 232 27.79 -5.97 26.13
C THR A 232 28.92 -6.95 26.44
N ARG A 233 28.66 -8.26 26.34
CA ARG A 233 29.70 -9.29 26.52
C ARG A 233 30.54 -9.33 25.24
N GLY A 234 31.78 -8.85 25.33
CA GLY A 234 32.73 -8.80 24.22
C GLY A 234 32.76 -7.41 23.57
N ASP A 235 33.97 -6.93 23.33
CA ASP A 235 34.31 -5.61 22.82
C ASP A 235 33.67 -5.37 21.44
N VAL A 236 32.50 -4.75 21.44
CA VAL A 236 31.94 -4.11 20.25
C VAL A 236 32.02 -2.62 20.54
N GLU A 237 33.01 -1.96 19.94
CA GLU A 237 33.08 -0.50 19.93
C GLU A 237 31.77 0.08 19.40
N PRO A 238 31.34 1.26 19.92
CA PRO A 238 30.08 1.87 19.51
C PRO A 238 30.06 2.07 18.00
N PRO A 239 28.88 1.98 17.34
CA PRO A 239 28.75 2.43 15.97
C PRO A 239 29.11 3.91 15.93
N VAL A 240 30.25 4.23 15.33
CA VAL A 240 30.70 5.60 15.08
C VAL A 240 29.80 6.18 14.00
N GLY A 241 28.69 6.79 14.43
CA GLY A 241 27.69 7.39 13.56
C GLY A 241 26.35 7.42 14.27
N GLY A 242 25.88 8.62 14.62
CA GLY A 242 24.60 8.83 15.30
C GLY A 242 23.42 8.13 14.60
N LEU A 243 22.38 7.88 15.40
CA LEU A 243 21.04 7.34 15.07
C LEU A 243 20.95 6.57 13.72
N PRO A 244 20.89 5.23 13.70
CA PRO A 244 20.59 4.52 12.47
C PRO A 244 19.19 4.92 11.99
N SER A 245 19.11 5.39 10.74
CA SER A 245 17.86 5.75 10.10
C SER A 245 16.93 4.53 9.97
N PRO A 246 15.59 4.72 10.01
CA PRO A 246 14.59 3.65 10.13
C PRO A 246 14.39 2.91 8.79
N THR A 247 15.38 2.16 8.34
CA THR A 247 15.29 1.30 7.16
C THR A 247 16.23 0.11 7.28
N SER A 248 15.81 -0.96 7.94
CA SER A 248 16.18 -2.33 7.54
C SER A 248 15.29 -3.34 8.25
N GLY A 249 14.31 -3.86 7.51
CA GLY A 249 13.46 -4.97 7.92
C GLY A 249 14.20 -6.32 7.88
N LYS A 250 15.29 -6.45 8.65
CA LYS A 250 15.81 -7.77 9.02
C LYS A 250 15.34 -8.08 10.42
N ARG A 251 14.41 -9.03 10.55
CA ARG A 251 14.08 -9.73 11.80
C ARG A 251 15.32 -10.50 12.27
N GLY A 252 16.29 -9.81 12.85
CA GLY A 252 17.25 -10.40 13.76
C GLY A 252 16.56 -10.56 15.09
N ARG A 253 16.18 -11.78 15.45
CA ARG A 253 15.64 -12.10 16.77
C ARG A 253 16.76 -11.84 17.78
N LEU A 254 16.78 -10.66 18.41
CA LEU A 254 17.59 -10.41 19.61
C LEU A 254 16.97 -11.26 20.72
N VAL A 255 17.49 -12.48 20.88
CA VAL A 255 17.19 -13.33 22.03
C VAL A 255 17.97 -12.75 23.20
N ALA A 256 17.29 -12.01 24.07
CA ALA A 256 17.77 -11.73 25.41
C ALA A 256 17.41 -12.94 26.28
N GLU A 257 18.35 -13.84 26.53
CA GLU A 257 18.19 -14.84 27.58
C GLU A 257 18.43 -14.18 28.95
N PRO A 258 17.56 -14.40 29.96
CA PRO A 258 17.78 -13.90 31.29
C PRO A 258 18.89 -14.71 31.98
N VAL A 259 19.97 -14.04 32.39
CA VAL A 259 21.03 -14.63 33.21
C VAL A 259 20.51 -14.79 34.63
N GLY A 260 20.26 -16.03 35.05
CA GLY A 260 19.98 -16.34 36.46
C GLY A 260 19.17 -17.61 36.75
N SER A 261 19.70 -18.79 36.42
CA SER A 261 19.46 -19.95 37.29
C SER A 261 20.77 -20.73 37.46
N ALA A 262 21.23 -20.80 38.71
CA ALA A 262 22.45 -21.46 39.10
C ALA A 262 22.33 -22.98 38.88
N ARG A 263 23.20 -23.57 38.06
CA ARG A 263 23.52 -25.00 38.14
C ARG A 263 24.77 -25.17 38.99
N ILE A 264 24.59 -25.74 40.16
CA ILE A 264 25.65 -26.28 41.01
C ILE A 264 26.32 -27.42 40.24
N GLY A 265 27.60 -27.26 39.89
CA GLY A 265 28.40 -28.27 39.22
C GLY A 265 29.00 -29.25 40.22
N ARG A 266 28.67 -30.53 40.10
CA ARG A 266 29.33 -31.62 40.84
C ARG A 266 30.45 -32.19 39.98
N LYS A 267 31.67 -31.67 40.15
CA LYS A 267 32.92 -32.31 39.73
C LYS A 267 33.98 -32.02 40.78
N ASP A 268 33.85 -32.69 41.91
CA ASP A 268 35.00 -33.08 42.71
C ASP A 268 35.38 -34.51 42.32
N LEU A 269 36.69 -34.75 42.35
CA LEU A 269 37.40 -36.04 42.18
C LEU A 269 37.60 -36.53 40.73
N ALA A 270 38.65 -36.00 40.11
CA ALA A 270 39.59 -36.85 39.40
C ALA A 270 40.66 -37.32 40.41
N ALA A 271 40.74 -38.62 40.67
CA ALA A 271 41.94 -39.25 41.23
C ALA A 271 41.91 -40.78 40.98
N THR A 272 43.04 -41.28 40.49
CA THR A 272 43.54 -42.68 40.51
C THR A 272 42.85 -43.75 39.65
N GLY A 273 43.57 -44.23 38.60
CA GLY A 273 43.23 -45.40 37.75
C GLY A 273 43.57 -46.75 38.40
N PRO A 274 44.03 -47.82 37.69
CA PRO A 274 43.98 -48.16 36.25
C PRO A 274 43.51 -49.63 35.97
N GLN A 275 43.58 -50.04 34.69
CA GLN A 275 43.73 -51.42 34.13
C GLN A 275 42.52 -52.36 33.87
N ALA A 276 42.64 -53.01 32.69
CA ALA A 276 42.21 -54.37 32.29
C ALA A 276 40.69 -54.64 32.24
N SER A 277 40.10 -55.47 31.39
CA SER A 277 40.51 -56.41 30.33
C SER A 277 39.20 -57.01 29.76
N ASP A 278 39.20 -57.35 28.48
CA ASP A 278 38.54 -58.51 27.82
C ASP A 278 37.06 -58.90 28.03
N SER A 279 36.59 -59.63 27.00
CA SER A 279 35.39 -60.48 26.86
C SER A 279 34.09 -59.76 26.44
N ALA A 280 33.57 -59.94 25.22
CA ALA A 280 33.08 -61.14 24.51
C ALA A 280 31.66 -61.57 24.92
N GLY A 281 30.77 -61.67 23.92
CA GLY A 281 29.83 -62.78 23.80
C GLY A 281 28.34 -62.49 24.00
N HIS A 282 27.57 -62.90 22.97
CA HIS A 282 26.20 -63.45 23.01
C HIS A 282 25.07 -62.50 23.48
N GLY A 283 23.89 -62.44 22.86
CA GLY A 283 23.20 -63.34 21.92
C GLY A 283 21.72 -63.38 22.31
N THR A 284 20.84 -63.46 21.30
CA THR A 284 19.39 -63.85 21.37
C THR A 284 18.43 -62.89 22.09
N GLY A 285 17.19 -62.67 21.65
CA GLY A 285 16.40 -63.29 20.59
C GLY A 285 15.04 -62.58 20.42
N GLU A 286 14.29 -63.04 19.40
CA GLU A 286 12.82 -63.08 19.20
C GLU A 286 11.99 -61.85 19.64
N GLY A 287 11.21 -61.20 18.76
CA GLY A 287 10.04 -61.77 18.10
C GLY A 287 8.81 -60.84 18.32
N PRO A 288 7.67 -61.03 17.63
CA PRO A 288 7.10 -60.02 16.74
C PRO A 288 5.66 -59.55 17.07
N GLY A 289 5.13 -58.62 16.24
CA GLY A 289 3.70 -58.27 16.13
C GLY A 289 3.47 -56.77 16.33
N GLY A 290 2.72 -56.02 15.52
CA GLY A 290 1.73 -56.34 14.50
C GLY A 290 0.58 -55.33 14.65
N GLY A 291 0.18 -54.66 13.56
CA GLY A 291 -1.02 -53.80 13.44
C GLY A 291 -0.95 -52.47 14.22
N GLU A 292 -1.48 -51.34 13.77
CA GLU A 292 -2.23 -50.91 12.59
C GLU A 292 -1.96 -49.40 12.44
#